data_AF-A0A2S9GP01-F1
#
_entry.id   AF-A0A2S9GP01-F1
#
_cell.length_a   1.000
_cell.length_b   1.000
_cell.length_c   1.000
_cell.angle_alpha   90.00
_cell.angle_beta   90.00
_cell.angle_gamma   90.00
#
_symmetry.space_group_name_H-M   'P 1'
#
loop_
_entity.id
_entity.type
_entity.pdbx_description
1 polymer ?
#
loop_
_entity_poly.entity_id
_entity_poly.type
_entity_poly.pdbx_seq_one_letter_code
_entity_poly.pdbx_strand_id
1 'polypeptide(L)' 'GANQAVLEMLSKIRDGDDDVATFVKKVKNREDNVKLMGFGHRVYKNYDPRARIVKEQADKILAKIGVQDPLLDIAK' A
#
# COMPACT_ATOMS: atom_id res chain seq x y z
N GLY A 1 5.51 -1.16 13.17
CA GLY A 1 4.15 -1.71 13.21
C GLY A 1 3.47 -1.56 11.86
N ALA A 2 2.66 -0.51 11.68
CA ALA A 2 1.86 -0.33 10.46
C ALA A 2 2.67 -0.31 9.16
N ASN A 3 3.77 0.45 9.10
CA ASN A 3 4.60 0.55 7.88
C ASN A 3 5.22 -0.80 7.47
N GLN A 4 5.74 -1.56 8.44
CA GLN A 4 6.29 -2.89 8.19
C GLN A 4 5.21 -3.83 7.65
N ALA A 5 4.02 -3.80 8.22
CA ALA A 5 2.92 -4.65 7.77
C ALA A 5 2.45 -4.28 6.35
N VAL A 6 2.55 -3.00 5.96
CA VAL A 6 2.32 -2.58 4.56
C VAL A 6 3.37 -3.17 3.63
N LEU A 7 4.66 -3.08 3.99
CA LEU A 7 5.74 -3.65 3.18
C LEU A 7 5.63 -5.17 3.06
N GLU A 8 5.35 -5.88 4.15
CA GLU A 8 5.13 -7.33 4.13
C GLU A 8 3.93 -7.72 3.27
N MET A 9 2.84 -6.95 3.33
CA MET A 9 1.67 -7.16 2.48
C MET A 9 2.02 -6.95 0.99
N LEU A 10 2.70 -5.86 0.65
CA LEU A 10 3.09 -5.57 -0.74
C LEU A 10 4.06 -6.62 -1.28
N SER A 11 5.03 -7.07 -0.47
CA SER A 11 5.92 -8.17 -0.86
C SER A 11 5.17 -9.47 -1.09
N LYS A 12 4.18 -9.80 -0.25
CA LYS A 12 3.33 -10.99 -0.46
C LYS A 12 2.50 -10.92 -1.74
N ILE A 13 2.00 -9.73 -2.11
CA ILE A 13 1.27 -9.53 -3.37
C ILE A 13 2.24 -9.66 -4.56
N ARG A 14 3.45 -9.13 -4.45
CA ARG A 14 4.47 -9.24 -5.50
C ARG A 14 4.95 -10.68 -5.72
N ASP A 15 5.24 -11.38 -4.62
CA ASP A 15 5.87 -12.71 -4.64
C ASP A 15 4.85 -13.85 -4.72
N GLY A 16 3.55 -13.55 -4.54
CA GLY A 16 2.46 -14.52 -4.61
C GLY A 16 1.81 -14.61 -5.99
N ASP A 17 0.88 -15.55 -6.13
CA ASP A 17 0.12 -15.76 -7.37
C ASP A 17 -1.08 -14.80 -7.51
N ASP A 18 -1.44 -14.07 -6.45
CA ASP A 18 -2.57 -13.15 -6.45
C ASP A 18 -2.14 -11.79 -7.03
N ASP A 19 -2.81 -11.35 -8.09
CA ASP A 19 -2.74 -9.95 -8.52
C ASP A 19 -3.45 -9.02 -7.52
N VAL A 20 -3.20 -7.71 -7.65
CA VAL A 20 -3.80 -6.68 -6.78
C VAL A 20 -5.33 -6.79 -6.76
N ALA A 21 -5.96 -7.09 -7.90
CA ALA A 21 -7.41 -7.21 -8.01
C ALA A 21 -7.94 -8.38 -7.17
N THR A 22 -7.27 -9.53 -7.23
CA THR A 22 -7.58 -10.72 -6.45
C THR A 22 -7.40 -10.46 -4.96
N PHE A 23 -6.30 -9.82 -4.57
CA PHE A 23 -6.07 -9.45 -3.17
C PHE A 23 -7.18 -8.53 -2.63
N VAL A 24 -7.56 -7.49 -3.39
CA VAL A 24 -8.66 -6.59 -3.02
C VAL A 24 -9.99 -7.33 -2.90
N LYS A 25 -10.24 -8.33 -3.76
CA LYS A 25 -11.44 -9.17 -3.68
C LYS A 25 -11.47 -9.97 -2.38
N LYS A 26 -10.35 -10.59 -1.98
CA LYS A 26 -10.24 -11.33 -0.69
C LYS A 26 -10.51 -10.42 0.52
N VAL A 27 -9.96 -9.21 0.52
CA VAL A 27 -10.24 -8.19 1.55
C VAL A 27 -11.74 -7.85 1.61
N LYS A 28 -12.37 -7.61 0.45
CA LYS A 28 -13.81 -7.28 0.37
C LYS A 28 -14.69 -8.44 0.84
N ASN A 29 -14.30 -9.67 0.52
CA ASN A 29 -14.99 -10.90 0.95
C ASN A 29 -14.81 -11.19 2.44
N ARG A 30 -13.97 -10.41 3.16
CA ARG A 30 -13.64 -10.62 4.58
C ARG A 30 -13.07 -12.02 4.83
N GLU A 31 -12.25 -12.51 3.90
CA GLU A 31 -11.52 -13.75 4.09
C GLU A 31 -10.63 -13.65 5.34
N ASP A 32 -10.54 -14.75 6.08
CA ASP A 32 -9.85 -14.77 7.36
C ASP A 32 -8.39 -14.34 7.23
N ASN A 33 -7.97 -13.45 8.14
CA ASN A 33 -6.62 -12.87 8.19
C ASN A 33 -6.20 -12.03 6.98
N VAL A 34 -7.10 -11.70 6.05
CA VAL A 34 -6.80 -10.81 4.93
C VAL A 34 -7.25 -9.38 5.25
N LYS A 35 -6.27 -8.49 5.46
CA LYS A 35 -6.51 -7.06 5.74
C LYS A 35 -5.71 -6.20 4.79
N LEU A 36 -6.33 -5.13 4.30
CA LEU A 36 -5.65 -4.11 3.52
C LEU A 36 -4.91 -3.16 4.46
N MET A 37 -3.63 -3.43 4.68
CA MET A 37 -2.77 -2.65 5.56
C MET A 37 -2.52 -1.25 4.98
N GLY A 38 -2.40 -0.24 5.83
CA GLY A 38 -2.18 1.15 5.41
C GLY A 38 -3.44 1.88 4.94
N PHE A 39 -4.59 1.20 4.88
CA PHE A 39 -5.87 1.78 4.53
C PHE A 39 -6.78 1.97 5.75
N GLY A 40 -7.56 3.05 5.71
CA GLY A 40 -8.46 3.45 6.78
C GLY A 40 -7.75 4.24 7.88
N HIS A 41 -8.49 5.18 8.48
CA HIS A 41 -7.97 5.99 9.58
C HIS A 41 -9.05 6.17 10.64
N ARG A 42 -8.70 5.96 11.92
CA ARG A 42 -9.65 6.08 13.04
C ARG A 42 -10.19 7.49 13.31
N VAL A 43 -9.75 8.49 12.55
CA VAL A 43 -10.03 9.92 12.78
C VAL A 43 -10.50 10.54 11.46
N TYR A 44 -9.71 10.38 10.41
CA TYR A 44 -10.08 10.84 9.08
C TYR A 44 -11.04 9.86 8.41
N LYS A 45 -12.27 10.31 8.13
CA LYS A 45 -13.32 9.48 7.51
C LYS A 45 -13.13 9.27 6.01
N ASN A 46 -12.67 10.29 5.30
CA ASN A 46 -12.64 10.28 3.83
C ASN A 46 -11.22 10.11 3.28
N TYR A 47 -10.26 10.87 3.80
CA TYR A 47 -8.89 10.90 3.30
C TYR A 47 -7.94 11.43 4.37
N ASP A 48 -6.73 10.88 4.48
CA ASP A 48 -5.69 11.38 5.37
C ASP A 48 -4.87 12.48 4.68
N PRO A 49 -4.99 13.76 5.08
CA PRO A 49 -4.26 14.85 4.45
C PRO A 49 -2.74 14.71 4.51
N ARG A 50 -2.21 13.94 5.48
CA ARG A 50 -0.76 13.69 5.61
C ARG A 50 -0.26 12.75 4.52
N ALA A 51 -1.08 11.78 4.11
CA ALA A 51 -0.72 10.84 3.06
C ALA A 51 -0.42 11.57 1.74
N ARG A 52 -1.13 12.67 1.43
CA ARG A 52 -0.88 13.50 0.24
C ARG A 52 0.53 14.10 0.26
N ILE A 53 0.88 14.74 1.37
CA ILE A 53 2.17 15.43 1.51
C ILE A 53 3.29 14.39 1.44
N VAL A 54 3.13 13.27 2.12
CA VAL A 54 4.12 12.18 2.10
C VAL A 54 4.29 11.60 0.69
N LYS A 55 3.20 11.38 -0.04
CA LYS A 55 3.25 10.92 -1.45
C LYS A 55 4.03 11.88 -2.33
N GLU A 56 3.71 13.17 -2.28
CA GLU A 56 4.41 14.19 -3.07
C GLU A 56 5.92 14.24 -2.78
N GLN A 57 6.32 14.06 -1.51
CA GLN A 57 7.75 14.03 -1.16
C GLN A 57 8.41 12.72 -1.60
N ALA A 58 7.74 11.58 -1.46
CA ALA A 58 8.25 10.29 -1.91
C ALA A 58 8.50 10.30 -3.43
N ASP A 59 7.54 10.79 -4.22
CA ASP A 59 7.65 10.91 -5.67
C ASP A 59 8.86 11.78 -6.07
N LYS A 60 9.06 12.92 -5.39
CA LYS A 60 10.21 13.82 -5.63
C LYS A 60 11.55 13.15 -5.32
N ILE A 61 11.65 12.45 -4.20
CA ILE A 61 12.88 11.79 -3.76
C ILE A 61 13.24 10.66 -4.74
N LEU A 62 12.28 9.83 -5.11
CA LEU A 62 12.51 8.71 -6.02
C LEU A 62 12.88 9.16 -7.43
N ALA A 63 12.21 10.19 -7.94
CA ALA A 63 12.57 10.82 -9.22
C ALA A 63 14.01 11.37 -9.19
N LYS A 64 14.45 11.94 -8.06
CA LYS A 64 15.80 12.51 -7.91
C LYS A 64 16.90 11.43 -7.86
N ILE A 65 16.62 10.29 -7.24
CA ILE A 65 17.60 9.19 -7.10
C ILE A 65 17.59 8.29 -8.35
N GLY A 66 16.56 8.39 -9.22
CA GLY A 66 16.45 7.61 -10.44
C GLY A 66 16.11 6.14 -10.20
N VAL A 67 15.56 5.82 -9.02
CA VAL A 67 15.22 4.45 -8.61
C VAL A 67 13.76 4.18 -8.94
N GLN A 68 13.53 3.10 -9.69
CA GLN A 68 12.21 2.48 -9.80
C GLN A 68 12.10 1.41 -8.72
N ASP A 69 11.11 1.56 -7.83
CA ASP A 69 10.83 0.59 -6.79
C ASP A 69 9.61 -0.25 -7.20
N PRO A 70 9.78 -1.57 -7.47
CA PRO A 70 8.68 -2.45 -7.87
C PRO A 70 7.54 -2.51 -6.86
N LEU A 71 7.79 -2.32 -5.56
CA LEU A 71 6.75 -2.31 -4.54
C LEU A 71 5.93 -1.01 -4.60
N LEU A 72 6.56 0.10 -4.99
CA LEU A 72 5.85 1.35 -5.15
C LEU A 72 4.90 1.32 -6.35
N ASP A 73 5.27 0.62 -7.42
CA ASP A 73 4.40 0.49 -8.60
C ASP A 73 3.13 -0.33 -8.29
N ILE A 74 3.21 -1.28 -7.35
CA ILE A 74 2.04 -1.99 -6.80
C ILE A 74 1.20 -1.07 -5.89
N ALA A 75 1.84 -0.12 -5.20
CA ALA A 75 1.18 0.77 -4.23
C ALA A 75 0.59 2.06 -4.83
N LYS A 76 0.86 2.37 -6.11
CA LYS A 76 0.36 3.55 -6.82
C LYS A 76 -1.12 3.44 -7.18
#